data_AF-A0A1A2S3X7-F1
#
_entry.id   AF-A0A1A2S3X7-F1
#
_cell.length_a   1.000
_cell.length_b   1.000
_cell.length_c   1.000
_cell.angle_alpha   90.00
_cell.angle_beta   90.00
_cell.angle_gamma   90.00
#
_symmetry.space_group_name_H-M   'P 1'
#
loop_
_entity.id
_entity.type
_entity.pdbx_description
1 polymer ?
#
loop_
_entity_poly.entity_id
_entity_poly.type
_entity_poly.pdbx_seq_one_letter_code
_entity_poly.pdbx_strand_id
1 'polypeptide(L)'
;MPSIDIDRDAAHRAAQDELNKAIYSKGSPADRLIDWIHDLIYRLLQKISLVPGGWLTATVLFTLLAIAVIVGIYILRRTMRTRRGGDHSLFEAAQLTAAQHRATAEGFAAEGDWAAAIRHRLRTVARQLEETGVLTPTPGRTANELARDAGATLPHLVSELAQAATAFNDVTYGEQPGTQDAYQLITDLDDHLRSRWQGGPLEPSRPAATESWAQVR
;
A
#
# COMPACT_ATOMS: atom_id res chain seq x y z
N MET A 1 -25.87 -46.91 -33.13
CA MET A 1 -25.68 -45.51 -32.70
C MET A 1 -24.19 -45.20 -32.87
N PRO A 2 -23.77 -44.38 -33.84
CA PRO A 2 -22.35 -44.05 -33.97
C PRO A 2 -21.95 -43.15 -32.80
N SER A 3 -20.97 -43.59 -32.02
CA SER A 3 -20.36 -42.78 -30.96
C SER A 3 -19.56 -41.68 -31.63
N ILE A 4 -19.97 -40.42 -31.41
CA ILE A 4 -19.18 -39.26 -31.82
C ILE A 4 -17.87 -39.31 -31.03
N ASP A 5 -16.78 -39.68 -31.70
CA ASP A 5 -15.44 -39.65 -31.13
C ASP A 5 -14.93 -38.20 -31.22
N ILE A 6 -15.20 -37.41 -30.18
CA ILE A 6 -14.64 -36.06 -30.06
C ILE A 6 -13.18 -36.24 -29.64
N ASP A 7 -12.27 -36.01 -30.58
CA ASP A 7 -10.84 -35.99 -30.31
C ASP A 7 -10.50 -35.00 -29.17
N ARG A 8 -9.51 -35.35 -28.33
CA ARG A 8 -9.16 -34.61 -27.10
C ARG A 8 -8.89 -33.13 -27.40
N ASP A 9 -8.29 -32.83 -28.54
CA ASP A 9 -7.97 -31.47 -28.97
C ASP A 9 -9.20 -30.70 -29.48
N ALA A 10 -10.22 -31.39 -29.96
CA ALA A 10 -11.50 -30.79 -30.33
C ALA A 10 -12.34 -30.47 -29.07
N ALA A 11 -12.33 -31.37 -28.08
CA ALA A 11 -12.95 -31.11 -26.77
C ALA A 11 -12.28 -29.94 -26.04
N HIS A 12 -10.95 -29.82 -26.13
CA HIS A 12 -10.22 -28.76 -25.46
C HIS A 12 -10.49 -27.38 -26.07
N ARG A 13 -10.57 -27.29 -27.40
CA ARG A 13 -10.93 -26.06 -28.11
C ARG A 13 -12.38 -25.64 -27.86
N ALA A 14 -13.31 -26.60 -27.90
CA ALA A 14 -14.72 -26.32 -27.56
C ALA A 14 -14.88 -25.82 -26.12
N ALA A 15 -14.09 -26.33 -25.17
CA ALA A 15 -14.08 -25.86 -23.79
C ALA A 15 -13.46 -24.45 -23.63
N GLN A 16 -12.41 -24.13 -24.39
CA GLN A 16 -11.82 -22.79 -24.41
C GLN A 16 -12.76 -21.75 -25.01
N ASP A 17 -13.47 -22.09 -26.09
CA ASP A 17 -14.48 -21.22 -26.69
C ASP A 17 -15.66 -20.97 -25.75
N GLU A 18 -16.06 -21.95 -24.94
CA GLU A 18 -17.10 -21.78 -23.93
C GLU A 18 -16.63 -20.92 -22.75
N LEU A 19 -15.37 -21.07 -22.29
CA LEU A 19 -14.77 -20.28 -21.22
C LEU A 19 -14.53 -18.80 -21.61
N ASN A 20 -14.37 -18.52 -22.91
CA ASN A 20 -14.24 -17.16 -23.44
C ASN A 20 -15.59 -16.45 -23.67
N LYS A 21 -16.73 -17.15 -23.48
CA LYS A 21 -18.04 -16.49 -23.53
C LYS A 21 -18.18 -15.58 -22.30
N ALA A 22 -18.05 -14.29 -22.53
CA ALA A 22 -18.23 -13.21 -21.56
C ALA A 22 -19.71 -13.05 -21.12
N ILE A 23 -20.40 -14.14 -20.80
CA ILE A 23 -21.83 -14.13 -20.40
C ILE A 23 -21.98 -13.82 -18.89
N TYR A 24 -20.88 -13.72 -18.15
CA TYR A 24 -20.87 -13.19 -16.78
C TYR A 24 -19.84 -12.07 -16.59
N SER A 25 -19.91 -10.99 -17.38
CA SER A 25 -19.44 -9.70 -16.89
C SER A 25 -20.43 -9.20 -15.82
N LYS A 26 -20.25 -9.65 -14.58
CA LYS A 26 -20.92 -9.02 -13.43
C LYS A 26 -20.55 -7.53 -13.50
N GLY A 27 -21.56 -6.67 -13.64
CA GLY A 27 -21.44 -5.24 -13.95
C GLY A 27 -20.27 -4.57 -13.26
N SER A 28 -19.59 -3.70 -14.00
CA SER A 28 -18.38 -3.02 -13.56
C SER A 28 -18.61 -2.41 -12.17
N PRO A 29 -17.64 -2.42 -11.26
CA PRO A 29 -17.77 -1.71 -9.99
C PRO A 29 -18.13 -0.23 -10.17
N ALA A 30 -17.83 0.34 -11.34
CA ALA A 30 -18.30 1.67 -11.74
C ALA A 30 -19.82 1.74 -11.97
N ASP A 31 -20.42 0.75 -12.61
CA ASP A 31 -21.87 0.72 -12.87
C ASP A 31 -22.66 0.63 -11.56
N ARG A 32 -22.18 -0.18 -10.60
CA ARG A 32 -22.79 -0.26 -9.26
C ARG A 32 -22.70 1.05 -8.48
N LEU A 33 -21.62 1.80 -8.68
CA LEU A 33 -21.45 3.11 -8.07
C LEU A 33 -22.43 4.12 -8.69
N ILE A 34 -22.57 4.10 -10.01
CA ILE A 34 -23.48 4.97 -10.76
C ILE A 34 -24.93 4.70 -10.35
N ASP A 35 -25.34 3.43 -10.28
CA ASP A 35 -26.69 3.05 -9.85
C ASP A 35 -26.98 3.50 -8.42
N TRP A 36 -26.01 3.34 -7.52
CA TRP A 36 -26.14 3.82 -6.13
C TRP A 36 -26.25 5.35 -6.05
N ILE A 37 -25.49 6.10 -6.84
CA ILE A 37 -25.56 7.57 -6.91
C ILE A 37 -26.93 8.01 -7.43
N HIS A 38 -27.45 7.35 -8.47
CA HIS A 38 -28.77 7.66 -9.02
C HIS A 38 -29.89 7.43 -8.00
N ASP A 39 -29.86 6.32 -7.27
CA ASP A 39 -30.84 6.02 -6.21
C ASP A 39 -30.79 7.06 -5.08
N LEU A 40 -29.58 7.49 -4.70
CA LEU A 40 -29.40 8.51 -3.68
C LEU A 40 -29.98 9.87 -4.11
N ILE A 41 -29.69 10.31 -5.35
CA ILE A 41 -30.22 11.57 -5.91
C ILE A 41 -31.75 11.51 -5.98
N TYR A 42 -32.32 10.40 -6.43
CA TYR A 42 -33.76 10.24 -6.56
C TYR A 42 -34.47 10.31 -5.20
N ARG A 43 -33.95 9.60 -4.19
CA ARG A 43 -34.46 9.66 -2.81
C ARG A 43 -34.37 11.06 -2.22
N LEU A 44 -33.34 11.82 -2.59
CA LEU A 44 -33.14 13.17 -2.11
C LEU A 44 -34.13 14.16 -2.75
N LEU A 45 -34.32 14.09 -4.07
CA LEU A 45 -35.30 14.91 -4.79
C LEU A 45 -36.72 14.66 -4.28
N GLN A 46 -37.07 13.40 -3.99
CA GLN A 46 -38.38 13.09 -3.40
C GLN A 46 -38.57 13.72 -2.02
N LYS A 47 -37.52 13.76 -1.19
CA LYS A 47 -37.60 14.35 0.15
C LYS A 47 -37.62 15.88 0.12
N ILE A 48 -36.93 16.51 -0.83
CA ILE A 48 -36.87 17.98 -0.95
C ILE A 48 -38.21 18.57 -1.39
N SER A 49 -39.00 17.86 -2.20
CA SER A 49 -40.32 18.31 -2.66
C SER A 49 -41.39 18.40 -1.54
N LEU A 50 -41.12 17.91 -0.33
CA LEU A 50 -42.04 17.93 0.82
C LEU A 50 -41.71 18.99 1.88
N VAL A 51 -40.61 19.75 1.75
CA VAL A 51 -40.14 20.63 2.83
C VAL A 51 -40.47 22.10 2.53
N PRO A 52 -41.29 22.78 3.36
CA PRO A 52 -41.53 24.21 3.25
C PRO A 52 -40.22 25.00 3.29
N GLY A 53 -39.96 25.82 2.26
CA GLY A 53 -38.71 26.55 2.08
C GLY A 53 -38.41 27.51 3.24
N GLY A 54 -37.34 27.25 3.97
CA GLY A 54 -36.86 28.05 5.11
C GLY A 54 -35.53 27.51 5.65
N TRP A 55 -35.00 28.06 6.74
CA TRP A 55 -33.71 27.69 7.34
C TRP A 55 -33.45 26.17 7.49
N LEU A 56 -34.50 25.35 7.67
CA LEU A 56 -34.41 23.88 7.70
C LEU A 56 -33.88 23.30 6.38
N THR A 57 -34.26 23.84 5.22
CA THR A 57 -33.70 23.40 3.93
C THR A 57 -32.22 23.76 3.81
N ALA A 58 -31.81 24.92 4.35
CA ALA A 58 -30.41 25.32 4.38
C ALA A 58 -29.56 24.42 5.29
N THR A 59 -30.06 24.07 6.49
CA THR A 59 -29.37 23.14 7.40
C THR A 59 -29.25 21.74 6.81
N VAL A 60 -30.33 21.25 6.19
CA VAL A 60 -30.33 19.94 5.51
C VAL A 60 -29.35 19.96 4.34
N LEU A 61 -29.35 21.01 3.51
CA LEU A 61 -28.42 21.16 2.39
C LEU A 61 -26.96 21.19 2.87
N PHE A 62 -26.67 21.94 3.93
CA PHE A 62 -25.32 22.01 4.52
C PHE A 62 -24.86 20.65 5.06
N THR A 63 -25.75 19.94 5.76
CA THR A 63 -25.46 18.61 6.30
C THR A 63 -25.19 17.61 5.18
N LEU A 64 -25.97 17.66 4.10
CA LEU A 64 -25.77 16.83 2.91
C LEU A 64 -24.46 17.15 2.21
N LEU A 65 -24.10 18.43 2.10
CA LEU A 65 -22.81 18.86 1.56
C LEU A 65 -21.65 18.31 2.40
N ALA A 66 -21.75 18.38 3.74
CA ALA A 66 -20.75 17.84 4.64
C ALA A 66 -20.58 16.31 4.46
N ILE A 67 -21.70 15.58 4.38
CA ILE A 67 -21.68 14.12 4.11
C ILE A 67 -21.06 13.83 2.74
N ALA A 68 -21.42 14.60 1.71
CA ALA A 68 -20.86 14.43 0.36
C ALA A 68 -19.35 14.67 0.33
N VAL A 69 -18.85 15.67 1.06
CA VAL A 69 -17.41 15.93 1.21
C VAL A 69 -16.72 14.77 1.93
N ILE A 70 -17.28 14.29 3.03
CA ILE A 70 -16.73 13.16 3.80
C ILE A 70 -16.66 11.90 2.93
N VAL A 71 -17.74 11.57 2.21
CA VAL A 71 -17.80 10.43 1.30
C VAL A 71 -16.85 10.63 0.12
N GLY A 72 -16.75 11.83 -0.43
CA GLY A 72 -15.81 12.18 -1.50
C GLY A 72 -14.36 11.97 -1.09
N ILE A 73 -13.98 12.45 0.11
CA ILE A 73 -12.65 12.23 0.70
C ILE A 73 -12.42 10.73 0.95
N TYR A 74 -13.41 10.01 1.47
CA TYR A 74 -13.33 8.58 1.72
C TYR A 74 -13.12 7.78 0.42
N ILE A 75 -13.89 8.07 -0.63
CA ILE A 75 -13.76 7.44 -1.95
C ILE A 75 -12.45 7.82 -2.61
N LEU A 76 -11.99 9.08 -2.52
CA LEU A 76 -10.72 9.51 -3.08
C LEU A 76 -9.55 8.78 -2.41
N ARG A 77 -9.55 8.71 -1.07
CA ARG A 77 -8.57 7.93 -0.29
C ARG A 77 -8.61 6.44 -0.63
N ARG A 78 -9.79 5.88 -0.86
CA ARG A 78 -9.96 4.45 -1.21
C ARG A 78 -9.58 4.14 -2.66
N THR A 79 -9.88 5.03 -3.60
CA THR A 79 -9.63 4.87 -5.03
C THR A 79 -8.15 5.02 -5.36
N MET A 80 -7.44 5.92 -4.66
CA MET A 80 -5.98 5.97 -4.72
C MET A 80 -5.31 4.69 -4.17
N ARG A 81 -6.02 3.90 -3.37
CA ARG A 81 -5.54 2.62 -2.83
C ARG A 81 -5.85 1.42 -3.75
N THR A 82 -6.72 1.56 -4.76
CA THR A 82 -7.18 0.45 -5.62
C THR A 82 -6.66 0.49 -7.06
N ARG A 83 -5.83 1.47 -7.47
CA ARG A 83 -5.06 1.39 -8.73
C ARG A 83 -3.77 0.59 -8.58
N ARG A 84 -3.84 -0.60 -7.97
CA ARG A 84 -2.68 -1.50 -7.81
C ARG A 84 -3.03 -2.88 -8.34
N GLY A 85 -2.80 -3.05 -9.64
CA GLY A 85 -2.96 -4.31 -10.34
C GLY A 85 -2.99 -4.08 -11.85
N GLY A 86 -1.83 -4.13 -12.50
CA GLY A 86 -1.71 -4.08 -13.95
C GLY A 86 -0.43 -3.39 -14.41
N ASP A 87 0.46 -4.17 -15.00
CA ASP A 87 1.66 -3.83 -15.77
C ASP A 87 2.92 -3.33 -15.05
N HIS A 88 3.91 -4.22 -15.13
CA HIS A 88 5.17 -4.25 -14.42
C HIS A 88 6.32 -3.57 -15.18
N SER A 89 6.07 -2.58 -16.05
CA SER A 89 7.15 -2.05 -16.89
C SER A 89 7.13 -0.55 -17.20
N LEU A 90 6.15 0.23 -16.73
CA LEU A 90 6.05 1.66 -17.10
C LEU A 90 5.72 2.59 -15.93
N PHE A 91 5.94 2.15 -14.69
CA PHE A 91 5.68 2.93 -13.49
C PHE A 91 6.94 3.12 -12.64
N GLU A 92 7.74 4.12 -13.01
CA GLU A 92 8.37 4.99 -12.02
C GLU A 92 7.28 5.94 -11.43
N ALA A 93 6.10 5.41 -11.06
CA ALA A 93 5.24 6.11 -10.11
C ALA A 93 5.98 6.02 -8.79
N ALA A 94 6.68 7.11 -8.45
CA ALA A 94 7.52 7.26 -7.29
C ALA A 94 6.89 6.52 -6.09
N GLN A 95 7.41 5.33 -5.80
CA GLN A 95 7.21 4.71 -4.50
C GLN A 95 7.73 5.73 -3.49
N LEU A 96 6.89 6.08 -2.51
CA LEU A 96 7.27 7.10 -1.53
C LEU A 96 8.62 6.73 -0.92
N THR A 97 9.52 7.70 -0.84
CA THR A 97 10.83 7.49 -0.21
C THR A 97 10.67 7.23 1.27
N ALA A 98 11.72 6.68 1.91
CA ALA A 98 11.70 6.48 3.36
C ALA A 98 11.41 7.79 4.11
N ALA A 99 11.97 8.91 3.63
CA ALA A 99 11.72 10.25 4.17
C ALA A 99 10.26 10.71 4.04
N GLN A 100 9.61 10.44 2.91
CA GLN A 100 8.19 10.80 2.71
C GLN A 100 7.27 9.97 3.60
N HIS A 101 7.54 8.67 3.74
CA HIS A 101 6.82 7.82 4.70
C HIS A 101 6.99 8.32 6.13
N ARG A 102 8.18 8.83 6.48
CA ARG A 102 8.48 9.37 7.81
C ARG A 102 7.66 10.62 8.12
N ALA A 103 7.67 11.61 7.22
CA ALA A 103 6.86 12.82 7.37
C ALA A 103 5.36 12.50 7.48
N THR A 104 4.87 11.49 6.73
CA THR A 104 3.47 11.05 6.84
C THR A 104 3.18 10.40 8.20
N ALA A 105 4.11 9.58 8.72
CA ALA A 105 3.95 8.94 10.02
C ALA A 105 3.92 9.97 11.17
N GLU A 106 4.78 10.99 11.09
CA GLU A 106 4.83 12.10 12.06
C GLU A 106 3.53 12.91 12.07
N GLY A 107 2.92 13.15 10.91
CA GLY A 107 1.61 13.79 10.82
C GLY A 107 0.51 13.01 11.56
N PHE A 108 0.43 11.70 11.35
CA PHE A 108 -0.54 10.86 12.07
C PHE A 108 -0.27 10.78 13.57
N ALA A 109 1.01 10.72 13.97
CA ALA A 109 1.39 10.75 15.38
C ALA A 109 0.97 12.07 16.06
N ALA A 110 1.11 13.21 15.37
CA ALA A 110 0.68 14.51 15.88
C ALA A 110 -0.85 14.61 16.04
N GLU A 111 -1.61 13.90 15.22
CA GLU A 111 -3.07 13.78 15.31
C GLU A 111 -3.53 12.73 16.35
N GLY A 112 -2.60 11.96 16.93
CA GLY A 112 -2.91 10.86 17.86
C GLY A 112 -3.43 9.59 17.17
N ASP A 113 -3.37 9.49 15.84
CA ASP A 113 -3.69 8.26 15.09
C ASP A 113 -2.47 7.33 15.07
N TRP A 114 -2.26 6.65 16.20
CA TRP A 114 -1.12 5.76 16.40
C TRP A 114 -1.12 4.57 15.44
N ALA A 115 -2.28 4.01 15.11
CA ALA A 115 -2.40 2.91 14.15
C ALA A 115 -1.94 3.32 12.74
N ALA A 116 -2.30 4.52 12.27
CA ALA A 116 -1.79 5.03 10.99
C ALA A 116 -0.30 5.38 11.07
N ALA A 117 0.16 5.98 12.16
CA ALA A 117 1.56 6.32 12.38
C ALA A 117 2.47 5.08 12.34
N ILE A 118 2.11 4.02 13.08
CA ILE A 118 2.83 2.73 13.11
C ILE A 118 2.91 2.11 11.71
N ARG A 119 1.79 2.10 10.97
CA ARG A 119 1.73 1.56 9.61
C ARG A 119 2.64 2.32 8.65
N HIS A 120 2.74 3.63 8.77
CA HIS A 120 3.64 4.42 7.93
C HIS A 120 5.10 4.30 8.39
N ARG A 121 5.38 4.21 9.68
CA ARG A 121 6.74 4.04 10.21
C ARG A 121 7.36 2.69 9.84
N LEU A 122 6.60 1.60 9.86
CA LEU A 122 7.13 0.31 9.38
C LEU A 122 7.44 0.35 7.86
N ARG A 123 6.63 1.09 7.08
CA ARG A 123 6.93 1.31 5.65
C ARG A 123 8.21 2.14 5.46
N THR A 124 8.47 3.10 6.34
CA THR A 124 9.77 3.81 6.38
C THR A 124 10.92 2.83 6.58
N VAL A 125 10.84 1.94 7.57
CA VAL A 125 11.88 0.93 7.84
C VAL A 125 12.11 0.03 6.63
N ALA A 126 11.04 -0.52 6.06
CA ALA A 126 11.14 -1.36 4.86
C ALA A 126 11.81 -0.62 3.71
N ARG A 127 11.38 0.63 3.46
CA ARG A 127 11.91 1.44 2.36
C ARG A 127 13.35 1.85 2.61
N GLN A 128 13.73 2.17 3.83
CA GLN A 128 15.11 2.50 4.21
C GLN A 128 16.05 1.31 3.94
N LEU A 129 15.63 0.10 4.29
CA LEU A 129 16.40 -1.13 4.04
C LEU A 129 16.54 -1.44 2.53
N GLU A 130 15.52 -1.11 1.73
CA GLU A 130 15.58 -1.21 0.28
C GLU A 130 16.47 -0.14 -0.37
N GLU A 131 16.32 1.12 0.03
CA GLU A 131 17.09 2.26 -0.50
C GLU A 131 18.58 2.14 -0.17
N THR A 132 18.92 1.50 0.95
CA THR A 132 20.31 1.24 1.37
C THR A 132 20.87 -0.08 0.81
N GLY A 133 20.06 -0.87 0.11
CA GLY A 133 20.49 -2.13 -0.50
C GLY A 133 20.66 -3.30 0.49
N VAL A 134 20.18 -3.18 1.74
CA VAL A 134 20.16 -4.30 2.70
C VAL A 134 19.22 -5.39 2.24
N LEU A 135 18.09 -4.99 1.67
CA LEU A 135 17.07 -5.89 1.17
C LEU A 135 16.74 -5.57 -0.27
N THR A 136 16.55 -6.61 -1.08
CA THR A 136 15.97 -6.45 -2.41
C THR A 136 14.49 -6.10 -2.29
N PRO A 137 13.98 -5.11 -3.06
CA PRO A 137 12.54 -4.81 -3.10
C PRO A 137 11.73 -6.03 -3.52
N THR A 138 10.65 -6.33 -2.81
CA THR A 138 9.77 -7.46 -3.14
C THR A 138 8.31 -7.04 -2.99
N PRO A 139 7.53 -7.05 -4.08
CA PRO A 139 6.10 -6.73 -4.02
C PRO A 139 5.37 -7.63 -3.02
N GLY A 140 4.62 -7.04 -2.10
CA GLY A 140 3.79 -7.80 -1.17
C GLY A 140 4.51 -8.42 0.03
N ARG A 141 5.79 -8.11 0.26
CA ARG A 141 6.52 -8.56 1.47
C ARG A 141 5.72 -8.22 2.74
N THR A 142 5.53 -9.21 3.59
CA THR A 142 4.84 -9.06 4.88
C THR A 142 5.78 -8.48 5.95
N ALA A 143 5.22 -7.97 7.04
CA ALA A 143 6.01 -7.45 8.16
C ALA A 143 6.91 -8.52 8.81
N ASN A 144 6.41 -9.75 8.90
CA ASN A 144 7.17 -10.87 9.48
C ASN A 144 8.32 -11.31 8.56
N GLU A 145 8.10 -11.33 7.24
CA GLU A 145 9.17 -11.59 6.27
C GLU A 145 10.22 -10.47 6.28
N LEU A 146 9.78 -9.21 6.37
CA LEU A 146 10.70 -8.08 6.55
C LEU A 146 11.58 -8.28 7.79
N ALA A 147 10.99 -8.60 8.94
CA ALA A 147 11.74 -8.81 10.17
C ALA A 147 12.70 -10.00 10.07
N ARG A 148 12.26 -11.11 9.46
CA ARG A 148 13.09 -12.31 9.27
C ARG A 148 14.27 -12.04 8.34
N ASP A 149 14.02 -11.45 7.18
CA ASP A 149 15.03 -11.23 6.15
C ASP A 149 16.00 -10.12 6.57
N ALA A 150 15.49 -9.02 7.15
CA ALA A 150 16.34 -7.97 7.72
C ALA A 150 17.16 -8.49 8.90
N GLY A 151 16.56 -9.32 9.75
CA GLY A 151 17.22 -9.89 10.93
C GLY A 151 18.36 -10.85 10.56
N ALA A 152 18.26 -11.54 9.42
CA ALA A 152 19.36 -12.36 8.90
C ALA A 152 20.59 -11.51 8.52
N THR A 153 20.37 -10.29 7.99
CA THR A 153 21.44 -9.35 7.62
C THR A 153 21.89 -8.47 8.79
N LEU A 154 21.00 -8.22 9.76
CA LEU A 154 21.21 -7.35 10.92
C LEU A 154 20.89 -8.09 12.24
N PRO A 155 21.73 -9.06 12.66
CA PRO A 155 21.42 -9.92 13.81
C PRO A 155 21.19 -9.17 15.14
N HIS A 156 21.81 -8.01 15.30
CA HIS A 156 21.70 -7.16 16.49
C HIS A 156 20.34 -6.46 16.61
N LEU A 157 19.57 -6.33 15.51
CA LEU A 157 18.25 -5.69 15.50
C LEU A 157 17.10 -6.70 15.42
N VAL A 158 17.37 -8.00 15.48
CA VAL A 158 16.34 -9.06 15.32
C VAL A 158 15.16 -8.86 16.27
N SER A 159 15.44 -8.54 17.54
CA SER A 159 14.39 -8.30 18.54
C SER A 159 13.55 -7.07 18.20
N GLU A 160 14.18 -5.95 17.84
CA GLU A 160 13.49 -4.70 17.48
C GLU A 160 12.64 -4.88 16.22
N LEU A 161 13.19 -5.56 15.20
CA LEU A 161 12.50 -5.89 13.96
C LEU A 161 11.28 -6.78 14.20
N ALA A 162 11.41 -7.80 15.07
CA ALA A 162 10.30 -8.66 15.44
C ALA A 162 9.20 -7.90 16.20
N GLN A 163 9.57 -7.05 17.16
CA GLN A 163 8.63 -6.22 17.90
C GLN A 163 7.91 -5.21 16.99
N ALA A 164 8.63 -4.60 16.04
CA ALA A 164 8.05 -3.71 15.04
C ALA A 164 7.04 -4.43 14.13
N ALA A 165 7.34 -5.68 13.73
CA ALA A 165 6.42 -6.49 12.95
C ALA A 165 5.15 -6.86 13.74
N THR A 166 5.30 -7.22 15.02
CA THR A 166 4.17 -7.48 15.93
C THR A 166 3.30 -6.24 16.07
N ALA A 167 3.87 -5.09 16.40
CA ALA A 167 3.12 -3.83 16.54
C ALA A 167 2.34 -3.46 15.27
N PHE A 168 2.94 -3.68 14.09
CA PHE A 168 2.25 -3.49 12.82
C PHE A 168 1.08 -4.46 12.62
N ASN A 169 1.28 -5.75 12.94
CA ASN A 169 0.24 -6.77 12.80
C ASN A 169 -0.92 -6.49 13.76
N ASP A 170 -0.64 -6.06 14.98
CA ASP A 170 -1.65 -5.73 15.98
C ASP A 170 -2.57 -4.60 15.51
N VAL A 171 -2.02 -3.54 14.91
CA VAL A 171 -2.83 -2.41 14.41
C VAL A 171 -3.46 -2.66 13.04
N THR A 172 -2.90 -3.58 12.25
CA THR A 172 -3.38 -3.84 10.88
C THR A 172 -4.39 -4.98 10.84
N TYR A 173 -4.18 -6.02 11.63
CA TYR A 173 -4.95 -7.26 11.63
C TYR A 173 -5.57 -7.57 13.00
N GLY A 174 -4.96 -7.12 14.10
CA GLY A 174 -5.44 -7.33 15.47
C GLY A 174 -6.46 -6.30 15.98
N GLU A 175 -6.86 -5.36 15.11
CA GLU A 175 -7.80 -4.25 15.41
C GLU A 175 -7.41 -3.41 16.64
N GLN A 176 -6.12 -3.39 17.00
CA GLN A 176 -5.63 -2.59 18.11
C GLN A 176 -5.50 -1.12 17.70
N PRO A 177 -5.81 -0.16 18.59
CA PRO A 177 -5.70 1.28 18.28
C PRO A 177 -4.26 1.76 18.08
N GLY A 178 -3.26 0.96 18.45
CA GLY A 178 -1.86 1.36 18.50
C GLY A 178 -1.56 2.24 19.71
N THR A 179 -0.30 2.29 20.12
CA THR A 179 0.15 3.11 21.25
C THR A 179 1.32 3.98 20.84
N GLN A 180 1.52 5.07 21.58
CA GLN A 180 2.69 5.93 21.42
C GLN A 180 3.98 5.13 21.63
N ASP A 181 4.03 4.25 22.63
CA ASP A 181 5.21 3.43 22.92
C ASP A 181 5.55 2.50 21.75
N ALA A 182 4.55 1.87 21.13
CA ALA A 182 4.75 1.03 19.96
C ALA A 182 5.22 1.84 18.73
N TYR A 183 4.73 3.07 18.57
CA TYR A 183 5.23 3.97 17.53
C TYR A 183 6.69 4.40 17.80
N GLN A 184 7.03 4.71 19.05
CA GLN A 184 8.37 5.10 19.46
C GLN A 184 9.38 3.98 19.21
N LEU A 185 9.01 2.73 19.52
CA LEU A 185 9.84 1.56 19.25
C LEU A 185 10.27 1.46 17.77
N ILE A 186 9.34 1.69 16.85
CA ILE A 186 9.64 1.64 15.40
C ILE A 186 10.42 2.89 14.96
N THR A 187 10.22 4.01 15.66
CA THR A 187 10.98 5.24 15.46
C THR A 187 12.45 5.04 15.81
N ASP A 188 12.71 4.45 16.97
CA ASP A 188 14.07 4.14 17.46
C ASP A 188 14.77 3.15 16.52
N LEU A 189 14.06 2.10 16.07
CA LEU A 189 14.58 1.15 15.08
C LEU A 189 15.01 1.86 13.77
N ASP A 190 14.16 2.75 13.24
CA ASP A 190 14.50 3.52 12.05
C ASP A 190 15.70 4.47 12.28
N ASP A 191 15.82 5.05 13.46
CA ASP A 191 16.94 5.90 13.85
C ASP A 191 18.25 5.09 13.95
N HIS A 192 18.21 3.89 14.53
CA HIS A 192 19.32 2.94 14.57
C HIS A 192 19.79 2.54 13.17
N LEU A 193 18.85 2.32 12.25
CA LEU A 193 19.20 2.06 10.85
C LEU A 193 19.92 3.27 10.26
N ARG A 194 19.36 4.48 10.38
CA ARG A 194 19.98 5.68 9.79
C ARG A 194 21.38 5.99 10.33
N SER A 195 21.61 5.86 11.64
CA SER A 195 22.92 6.18 12.23
C SER A 195 24.03 5.31 11.63
N ARG A 196 23.72 4.05 11.32
CA ARG A 196 24.64 3.12 10.64
C ARG A 196 24.96 3.55 9.21
N TRP A 197 23.96 3.98 8.45
CA TRP A 197 24.14 4.34 7.03
C TRP A 197 24.78 5.72 6.83
N GLN A 198 24.69 6.61 7.81
CA GLN A 198 25.47 7.85 7.83
C GLN A 198 26.99 7.60 8.03
N GLY A 199 27.40 6.37 8.40
CA GLY A 199 28.79 5.93 8.40
C GLY A 199 29.38 5.57 7.02
N GLY A 200 28.58 5.67 5.94
CA GLY A 200 29.00 5.51 4.56
C GLY A 200 28.95 4.06 4.03
N PRO A 201 28.72 3.85 2.72
CA PRO A 201 29.01 2.58 2.06
C PRO A 201 30.48 2.23 2.32
N LEU A 202 30.78 0.96 2.60
CA LEU A 202 32.14 0.47 2.48
C LEU A 202 32.57 0.76 1.03
N GLU A 203 33.41 1.77 0.82
CA GLU A 203 34.02 1.98 -0.49
C GLU A 203 34.61 0.64 -0.92
N PRO A 204 34.30 0.15 -2.13
CA PRO A 204 34.96 -1.03 -2.65
C PRO A 204 36.46 -0.73 -2.58
N SER A 205 37.19 -1.58 -1.86
CA SER A 205 38.63 -1.49 -1.71
C SER A 205 39.22 -1.21 -3.08
N ARG A 206 39.72 0.02 -3.28
CA ARG A 206 40.40 0.43 -4.50
C ARG A 206 41.45 -0.65 -4.75
N PRO A 207 41.39 -1.44 -5.84
CA PRO A 207 42.43 -2.42 -6.09
C PRO A 207 43.75 -1.65 -6.10
N ALA A 208 44.69 -2.14 -5.30
CA ALA A 208 46.03 -1.59 -5.19
C ALA A 208 46.53 -1.32 -6.61
N ALA A 209 46.98 -0.09 -6.85
CA ALA A 209 47.63 0.27 -8.10
C ALA A 209 48.70 -0.79 -8.38
N THR A 210 48.51 -1.57 -9.44
CA THR A 210 49.61 -2.28 -10.07
C THR A 210 50.50 -1.22 -10.67
N GLU A 211 51.41 -0.70 -9.84
CA GLU A 211 52.71 -0.29 -10.32
C GLU A 211 53.31 -1.45 -11.11
N SER A 212 53.98 -1.10 -12.19
CA SER A 212 55.03 -1.87 -12.86
C SER A 212 54.73 -2.28 -14.31
N TRP A 213 55.71 -1.92 -15.14
CA TRP A 213 56.01 -2.40 -16.49
C TRP A 213 55.42 -1.64 -17.68
N ALA A 214 56.00 -0.47 -17.97
CA ALA A 214 56.38 -0.12 -19.35
C ALA A 214 57.41 1.03 -19.35
N GLN A 215 58.66 0.70 -19.05
CA GLN A 215 59.80 1.55 -19.38
C GLN A 215 60.77 0.71 -20.20
N VAL A 216 60.64 0.77 -21.53
CA VAL A 216 61.69 0.36 -22.47
C VAL A 216 61.78 1.41 -23.57
N ARG A 217 62.77 2.27 -23.34
CA ARG A 217 63.72 2.94 -24.24
C ARG A 217 63.37 3.06 -25.73
#